data_AF-A0AAJ3P618-F1
#
_entry.id   AF-A0AAJ3P618-F1
#
_cell.length_a   1.000
_cell.length_b   1.000
_cell.length_c   1.000
_cell.angle_alpha   90.00
_cell.angle_beta   90.00
_cell.angle_gamma   90.00
#
_symmetry.space_group_name_H-M   'P 1'
#
loop_
_entity.id
_entity.type
_entity.pdbx_description
1 polymer ?
#
loop_
_entity_poly.entity_id
_entity_poly.type
_entity_poly.pdbx_seq_one_letter_code
_entity_poly.pdbx_strand_id
1 'polypeptide(L)' 'MTTWEYLTTPLLIHNTAAILNNWGKQGWELVQVVQGPEGGLVAYFKRPVTTDGSTNAGLAAAAEASRQFEGGQA' A
#
# COMPACT_ATOMS: atom_id res chain seq x y z
N MET A 1 -7.40 0.38 12.87
CA MET A 1 -6.68 -0.79 12.34
C MET A 1 -5.92 -0.33 11.11
N THR A 2 -4.64 -0.68 10.93
CA THR A 2 -3.86 -0.24 9.76
C THR A 2 -4.34 -0.98 8.51
N THR A 3 -4.64 -0.23 7.45
CA THR A 3 -4.95 -0.76 6.12
C THR A 3 -3.68 -0.79 5.26
N TRP A 4 -3.55 -1.81 4.40
CA TRP A 4 -2.35 -2.06 3.63
C TRP A 4 -2.65 -2.11 2.13
N GLU A 5 -1.78 -1.48 1.35
CA GLU A 5 -1.68 -1.64 -0.09
C GLU A 5 -0.59 -2.66 -0.41
N TYR A 6 -0.77 -3.50 -1.43
CA TYR A 6 0.17 -4.54 -1.84
C TYR A 6 0.54 -4.39 -3.31
N LEU A 7 1.81 -4.65 -3.62
CA LEU A 7 2.34 -4.61 -4.98
C LEU A 7 3.23 -5.81 -5.25
N THR A 8 3.13 -6.34 -6.46
CA THR A 8 3.96 -7.45 -6.95
C THR A 8 4.67 -7.01 -8.22
N THR A 9 5.98 -7.24 -8.30
CA THR A 9 6.80 -6.81 -9.44
C THR A 9 7.88 -7.84 -9.78
N PRO A 10 8.16 -8.09 -11.07
CA PRO A 10 9.26 -8.94 -11.47
C PRO A 10 10.61 -8.27 -11.18
N LEU A 11 11.61 -9.07 -10.80
CA LEU A 11 12.98 -8.63 -10.61
C LEU A 11 13.83 -9.09 -11.80
N LEU A 12 14.50 -8.14 -12.44
CA LEU A 12 15.47 -8.43 -13.48
C LEU A 12 16.81 -8.83 -12.85
N ILE A 13 17.37 -9.94 -13.33
CA ILE A 13 18.70 -10.42 -12.95
C ILE A 13 19.73 -9.34 -13.29
N HIS A 14 20.74 -9.19 -12.44
CA HIS A 14 21.75 -8.11 -12.47
C HIS A 14 21.24 -6.69 -12.17
N ASN A 15 19.93 -6.48 -12.01
CA ASN A 15 19.36 -5.18 -11.66
C ASN A 15 18.49 -5.20 -10.39
N THR A 16 18.50 -6.31 -9.66
CA THR A 16 17.62 -6.55 -8.50
C THR A 16 17.74 -5.46 -7.45
N ALA A 17 18.97 -5.10 -7.05
CA ALA A 17 19.20 -4.09 -6.01
C ALA A 17 18.63 -2.72 -6.39
N ALA A 18 18.77 -2.29 -7.65
CA ALA A 18 18.23 -1.01 -8.10
C ALA A 18 16.69 -1.00 -8.08
N ILE A 19 16.06 -2.10 -8.50
CA ILE A 19 14.60 -2.25 -8.47
C ILE A 19 14.08 -2.17 -7.03
N LEU A 20 14.69 -2.91 -6.10
CA LEU A 20 14.31 -2.89 -4.69
C LEU A 20 14.47 -1.50 -4.09
N ASN A 21 15.59 -0.82 -4.37
CA ASN A 21 15.84 0.54 -3.89
C ASN A 21 14.83 1.55 -4.45
N ASN A 22 14.43 1.42 -5.72
CA ASN A 22 13.44 2.32 -6.34
C ASN A 22 12.06 2.20 -5.70
N TRP A 23 11.64 0.99 -5.34
CA TRP A 23 10.38 0.78 -4.62
C TRP A 23 10.50 1.23 -3.16
N GLY A 24 11.61 0.93 -2.48
CA GLY A 24 11.87 1.39 -1.12
C GLY A 24 11.81 2.92 -0.97
N LYS A 25 12.36 3.67 -1.93
CA LYS A 25 12.27 5.14 -1.98
C LYS A 25 10.85 5.68 -2.10
N GLN A 26 9.91 4.90 -2.64
CA GLN A 26 8.50 5.26 -2.76
C GLN A 26 7.68 4.83 -1.53
N GLY A 27 8.34 4.35 -0.47
CA GLY A 27 7.72 3.95 0.78
C GLY A 27 7.19 2.51 0.78
N TRP A 28 7.55 1.69 -0.21
CA TRP A 28 7.19 0.27 -0.21
C TRP A 28 8.15 -0.54 0.66
N GLU A 29 7.59 -1.35 1.55
CA GLU A 29 8.31 -2.32 2.37
C GLU A 29 8.36 -3.67 1.64
N LEU A 30 9.56 -4.22 1.46
CA LEU A 30 9.75 -5.55 0.88
C LEU A 30 9.23 -6.61 1.87
N VAL A 31 8.31 -7.45 1.42
CA VAL A 31 7.76 -8.57 2.19
C VAL A 31 8.56 -9.84 1.93
N GLN A 32 8.70 -10.22 0.66
CA GLN A 32 9.38 -11.45 0.26
C GLN A 32 9.79 -11.41 -1.22
N VAL A 33 10.82 -12.18 -1.56
CA VAL A 33 11.16 -12.54 -2.94
C VAL A 33 10.93 -14.03 -3.14
N VAL A 34 10.25 -14.42 -4.22
CA VAL A 34 9.99 -15.82 -4.60
C VAL A 34 10.46 -16.09 -6.02
N GLN A 35 10.69 -17.36 -6.33
CA GLN A 35 10.93 -17.81 -7.69
C GLN A 35 9.60 -18.05 -8.40
N GLY A 36 9.43 -17.50 -9.60
CA GLY A 36 8.22 -17.68 -10.41
C GLY A 36 8.13 -19.08 -11.02
N PRO A 37 6.91 -19.57 -11.34
CA PRO A 37 6.70 -20.89 -11.93
C PRO A 37 7.35 -21.05 -13.31
N GLU A 38 7.52 -19.96 -14.06
CA GLU A 38 8.16 -19.93 -15.38
C GLU A 38 9.66 -19.59 -15.31
N GLY A 39 10.23 -19.54 -14.10
CA GLY A 39 11.57 -18.99 -13.86
C GLY A 39 11.56 -17.48 -13.59
N GLY A 40 12.68 -16.96 -13.07
CA GLY A 40 12.81 -15.55 -12.66
C GLY A 40 12.38 -15.28 -11.22
N LEU A 41 12.64 -14.06 -10.74
CA LEU A 41 12.36 -13.63 -9.37
C LEU A 41 11.20 -12.64 -9.35
N VAL A 42 10.33 -12.74 -8.35
CA VAL A 42 9.20 -11.84 -8.12
C VAL A 42 9.28 -11.32 -6.69
N ALA A 43 9.14 -10.01 -6.51
CA ALA A 43 9.09 -9.37 -5.21
C ALA A 43 7.67 -8.95 -4.85
N TYR A 44 7.29 -9.22 -3.59
CA TYR A 44 6.08 -8.73 -2.95
C TYR A 44 6.40 -7.58 -2.02
N PHE A 45 5.63 -6.52 -2.13
CA PHE A 45 5.75 -5.33 -1.31
C PHE A 45 4.42 -5.02 -0.61
N LYS A 46 4.51 -4.30 0.50
CA LYS A 46 3.37 -3.68 1.17
C LYS A 46 3.68 -2.22 1.52
N ARG A 47 2.64 -1.40 1.68
CA ARG A 47 2.76 -0.04 2.20
C ARG A 47 1.50 0.29 3.00
N PRO A 48 1.59 0.99 4.14
CA PRO A 48 0.39 1.43 4.84
C PRO A 48 -0.38 2.42 3.96
N VAL A 49 -1.70 2.27 3.90
CA VAL A 49 -2.55 3.32 3.33
C VAL A 49 -2.63 4.40 4.40
N THR A 50 -1.85 5.48 4.25
CA THR A 50 -2.09 6.63 5.10
C THR A 50 -3.46 7.18 4.75
N THR A 51 -4.36 7.24 5.74
CA THR A 51 -5.58 8.04 5.63
C THR A 51 -5.19 9.51 5.79
N ASP A 52 -4.23 9.98 5.00
CA ASP A 52 -4.04 11.41 4.83
C ASP A 52 -5.24 11.88 4.02
N GLY A 53 -6.15 12.59 4.70
CA GLY A 53 -7.48 12.98 4.25
C GLY A 53 -7.55 13.84 2.98
N SER A 54 -6.46 13.94 2.21
CA SER A 54 -6.39 14.64 0.92
C SER A 54 -6.76 13.76 -0.27
N THR A 55 -6.63 12.42 -0.18
CA THR A 55 -6.79 11.54 -1.36
C THR A 55 -8.16 10.86 -1.41
N ASN A 56 -8.88 10.79 -0.29
CA ASN A 56 -10.19 10.12 -0.18
C ASN A 56 -11.25 11.04 0.43
N ALA A 57 -11.59 12.14 -0.27
CA ALA A 57 -12.61 13.10 0.17
C ALA A 57 -13.94 12.43 0.59
N GLY A 58 -14.33 11.33 -0.09
CA GLY A 58 -15.56 10.59 0.21
C GLY A 58 -15.56 9.85 1.55
N LEU A 59 -14.41 9.30 1.98
CA LEU A 59 -14.31 8.56 3.24
C LEU A 59 -14.27 9.52 4.45
N ALA A 60 -13.63 10.68 4.30
CA ALA A 60 -13.64 11.73 5.33
C ALA A 60 -15.05 12.31 5.54
N ALA A 61 -15.78 12.59 4.45
CA ALA A 61 -17.15 13.06 4.50
C ALA A 61 -18.10 12.03 5.15
N ALA A 62 -17.95 10.73 4.85
CA ALA A 62 -18.73 9.68 5.48
C ALA A 62 -18.48 9.57 7.00
N ALA A 63 -17.21 9.68 7.42
CA ALA A 63 -16.85 9.68 8.84
C ALA A 63 -17.40 10.90 9.58
N GLU A 64 -17.48 12.06 8.93
CA GLU A 64 -18.06 13.27 9.51
C GLU A 64 -19.60 13.21 9.58
N ALA A 65 -20.24 12.72 8.52
CA ALA A 65 -21.69 12.48 8.50
C ALA A 65 -22.13 11.49 9.59
N SER A 66 -21.35 10.43 9.84
CA SER A 66 -21.62 9.49 10.94
C SER A 66 -21.61 10.17 12.30
N ARG A 67 -20.63 11.04 12.57
CA ARG A 67 -20.53 11.79 13.83
C ARG A 67 -21.69 12.77 14.04
N GLN A 68 -22.13 13.42 12.97
CA GLN A 68 -23.26 14.36 13.01
C GLN A 68 -24.60 13.64 13.23
N PHE A 69 -24.76 12.41 12.70
CA PHE A 69 -25.96 11.60 12.90
C PHE A 69 -26.08 11.10 14.36
N GLU A 70 -24.95 10.76 15.01
CA GLU A 70 -24.93 10.31 16.40
C GLU A 70 -25.14 11.45 17.43
N GLY A 71 -24.81 12.70 17.08
CA GLY A 71 -24.98 13.87 17.96
C GLY A 71 -26.36 14.54 17.92
N GLY A 72 -27.33 13.98 17.18
CA GLY A 72 -28.59 14.64 16.83
C GLY A 72 -29.85 14.19 17.55
N GLN A 73 -29.78 13.36 18.60
CA GLN A 73 -30.97 12.98 19.38
C GLN A 73 -30.70 13.01 20.89
N ALA A 74 -31.49 13.87 21.55
CA ALA A 74 -31.62 14.16 22.99
C ALA A 74 -30.75 15.31 23.54
#